data_AF-A0A833WCJ7-F1
#
_entry.id   AF-A0A833WCJ7-F1
#
_cell.length_a   1.000
_cell.length_b   1.000
_cell.length_c   1.000
_cell.angle_alpha   90.00
_cell.angle_beta   90.00
_cell.angle_gamma   90.00
#
_symmetry.space_group_name_H-M   'P 1'
#
loop_
_entity.id
_entity.type
_entity.pdbx_description
1 polymer ?
#
loop_
_entity_poly.entity_id
_entity_poly.type
_entity_poly.pdbx_seq_one_letter_code
_entity_poly.pdbx_strand_id
1 'polypeptide(L)' 'MKFSTVFTAAAVAVSPNGAICYKACPSGQYCPRGENACRKPSGNQCFNPATSLFREGCDPGFKCDNGKCVYK' A
#
# COMPACT_ATOMS: atom_id res chain seq x y z
N MET A 1 11.91 -12.58 45.38
CA MET A 1 12.16 -12.73 43.93
C MET A 1 11.07 -11.96 43.18
N LYS A 2 11.38 -10.83 42.57
CA LYS A 2 10.46 -10.09 41.70
C LYS A 2 11.08 -10.11 40.30
N PHE A 3 10.59 -11.00 39.45
CA PHE A 3 10.95 -11.00 38.03
C PHE A 3 10.14 -9.90 37.36
N SER A 4 10.74 -8.72 37.20
CA SER A 4 10.20 -7.69 36.32
C SER A 4 10.51 -8.10 34.88
N THR A 5 9.53 -8.70 34.21
CA THR A 5 9.55 -8.93 32.77
C THR A 5 9.56 -7.57 32.08
N VAL A 6 10.72 -7.14 31.59
CA VAL A 6 10.83 -5.99 30.70
C VAL A 6 10.36 -6.45 29.33
N PHE A 7 9.14 -6.07 28.95
CA PHE A 7 8.65 -6.21 27.57
C PHE A 7 9.34 -5.15 26.71
N THR A 8 10.43 -5.51 26.06
CA THR A 8 11.02 -4.67 25.01
C THR A 8 10.05 -4.67 23.82
N ALA A 9 9.24 -3.63 23.68
CA ALA A 9 8.43 -3.45 22.49
C ALA A 9 9.36 -3.23 21.30
N ALA A 10 9.44 -4.21 20.39
CA ALA A 10 10.05 -3.99 19.10
C ALA A 10 9.26 -2.89 18.37
N ALA A 11 9.87 -1.74 18.14
CA ALA A 11 9.26 -0.69 17.33
C ALA A 11 9.13 -1.20 15.90
N VAL A 12 7.92 -1.66 15.54
CA VAL A 12 7.55 -1.89 14.14
C VAL A 12 7.63 -0.54 13.44
N ALA A 13 8.53 -0.42 12.45
CA ALA A 13 8.56 0.74 11.58
C ALA A 13 7.27 0.78 10.77
N VAL A 14 6.27 1.51 11.28
CA VAL A 14 5.01 1.74 10.57
C VAL A 14 5.30 2.73 9.43
N SER A 15 4.92 2.36 8.21
CA SER A 15 4.99 3.25 7.05
C SER A 15 4.29 4.58 7.38
N PRO A 16 4.89 5.75 7.06
CA PRO A 16 4.26 7.05 7.34
C PRO A 16 2.92 7.23 6.59
N ASN A 17 2.71 6.45 5.52
CA ASN A 17 1.46 6.41 4.76
C ASN A 17 0.38 5.51 5.39
N GLY A 18 0.54 5.09 6.64
CA GLY A 18 -0.40 4.22 7.35
C GLY A 18 -0.26 2.72 7.03
N ALA A 19 -1.15 1.94 7.64
CA ALA A 19 -1.17 0.47 7.53
C ALA A 19 -1.67 0.01 6.15
N ILE A 20 -1.21 -1.16 5.70
CA ILE A 20 -1.66 -1.78 4.45
C ILE A 20 -3.18 -2.02 4.50
N CYS A 21 -3.87 -1.67 3.41
CA CYS A 21 -5.27 -2.02 3.25
C CYS A 21 -5.42 -3.35 2.50
N TYR A 22 -6.06 -4.32 3.14
CA TYR A 22 -6.25 -5.68 2.59
C TYR A 22 -7.63 -5.90 1.96
N LYS A 23 -8.41 -4.84 1.71
CA LYS A 23 -9.74 -4.98 1.10
C LYS A 23 -9.63 -5.51 -0.33
N ALA A 24 -10.41 -6.54 -0.62
CA ALA A 24 -10.64 -6.96 -2.00
C ALA A 24 -11.45 -5.87 -2.71
N CYS A 25 -10.95 -5.41 -3.86
CA CYS A 25 -11.56 -4.34 -4.64
C CYS A 25 -12.05 -4.86 -5.99
N PRO A 26 -13.11 -4.26 -6.57
CA PRO A 26 -13.50 -4.51 -7.95
C PRO A 26 -12.34 -4.24 -8.93
N SER A 27 -12.42 -4.83 -10.12
CA SER A 27 -11.44 -4.57 -11.18
C SER A 27 -11.27 -3.07 -11.46
N GLY A 28 -10.02 -2.62 -11.56
CA GLY A 28 -9.66 -1.21 -11.75
C GLY A 28 -9.76 -0.33 -10.50
N GLN A 29 -10.07 -0.91 -9.33
CA GLN A 29 -10.04 -0.24 -8.03
C GLN A 29 -9.02 -0.88 -7.11
N TYR A 30 -8.45 -0.06 -6.23
CA TYR A 30 -7.42 -0.51 -5.31
C TYR A 30 -7.63 0.14 -3.94
N CYS A 31 -7.23 -0.56 -2.88
CA CYS A 31 -7.24 -0.03 -1.53
C CYS A 31 -5.80 0.35 -1.16
N PRO A 32 -5.45 1.65 -1.18
CA PRO A 32 -4.12 2.07 -0.79
C PRO A 32 -3.95 1.99 0.73
N ARG A 33 -2.71 1.80 1.17
CA ARG A 33 -2.37 1.86 2.59
C ARG A 33 -2.77 3.22 3.15
N GLY A 34 -3.17 3.24 4.42
CA GLY A 34 -3.71 4.41 5.09
C GLY A 34 -5.18 4.70 4.77
N GLU A 35 -5.77 4.04 3.78
CA GLU A 35 -7.20 4.15 3.46
C GLU A 35 -7.96 2.87 3.88
N ASN A 36 -9.28 2.98 3.98
CA ASN A 36 -10.18 1.89 4.34
C ASN A 36 -11.25 1.63 3.26
N ALA A 37 -11.09 2.20 2.06
CA ALA A 37 -12.03 2.10 0.96
C ALA A 37 -11.29 1.85 -0.36
N CYS A 38 -11.96 1.13 -1.26
CA CYS A 38 -11.50 0.97 -2.63
C CYS A 38 -11.79 2.24 -3.41
N ARG A 39 -10.83 2.69 -4.21
CA ARG A 39 -11.06 3.77 -5.17
C ARG A 39 -10.33 3.51 -6.48
N LYS A 40 -10.81 4.14 -7.54
CA LYS A 40 -10.10 4.19 -8.82
C LYS A 40 -8.92 5.17 -8.73
N PRO A 41 -7.81 4.93 -9.45
CA PRO A 41 -6.83 5.97 -9.69
C PRO A 41 -7.49 7.15 -10.41
N SER A 42 -7.01 8.38 -10.14
CA SER A 42 -7.45 9.59 -10.83
C SER A 42 -6.34 10.16 -11.71
N GLY A 43 -6.71 10.75 -12.86
CA GLY A 43 -5.75 11.35 -13.79
C GLY A 43 -4.67 10.35 -14.23
N ASN A 44 -3.40 10.70 -14.02
CA ASN A 44 -2.23 9.89 -14.37
C ASN A 44 -1.81 8.92 -13.26
N GLN A 45 -2.64 8.73 -12.23
CA GLN A 45 -2.31 7.83 -11.14
C GLN A 45 -2.35 6.37 -11.57
N CYS A 46 -1.44 5.59 -11.01
CA CYS A 46 -1.42 4.15 -11.09
C CYS A 46 -1.12 3.55 -9.72
N PHE A 47 -1.76 2.43 -9.40
CA PHE A 47 -1.56 1.74 -8.14
C PHE A 47 -0.27 0.93 -8.17
N ASN A 48 0.68 1.25 -7.28
CA ASN A 48 1.90 0.48 -7.09
C ASN A 48 1.65 -0.61 -6.03
N PRO A 49 1.64 -1.91 -6.39
CA PRO A 49 1.41 -2.98 -5.43
C PRO A 49 2.54 -3.14 -4.41
N ALA A 50 3.78 -2.76 -4.74
CA ALA A 50 4.92 -2.86 -3.82
C ALA A 50 4.82 -1.86 -2.65
N THR A 51 4.36 -0.64 -2.95
CA THR A 51 4.17 0.41 -1.94
C THR A 51 2.72 0.52 -1.46
N SER A 52 1.79 -0.22 -2.07
CA SER A 52 0.36 -0.14 -1.81
C SER A 52 -0.18 1.30 -1.88
N LEU A 53 0.31 2.11 -2.81
CA LEU A 53 -0.05 3.52 -2.96
C LEU A 53 -0.33 3.86 -4.41
N PHE A 54 -1.16 4.87 -4.63
CA PHE A 54 -1.25 5.52 -5.92
C PHE A 54 -0.09 6.49 -6.12
N ARG A 55 0.45 6.52 -7.33
CA ARG A 55 1.54 7.42 -7.75
C ARG A 55 1.32 7.82 -9.19
N GLU A 56 1.97 8.87 -9.65
CA GLU A 56 1.98 9.19 -11.07
C GLU A 56 2.87 8.20 -11.83
N GLY A 57 2.30 7.56 -12.85
CA GLY A 57 2.97 6.55 -13.66
C GLY A 57 3.46 5.32 -12.86
N CYS A 58 4.42 4.59 -13.44
CA CYS A 58 5.02 3.41 -12.84
C CYS A 58 6.55 3.48 -12.95
N ASP A 59 7.26 2.71 -12.12
CA ASP A 59 8.72 2.60 -12.20
C ASP A 59 9.19 2.05 -13.55
N PRO A 60 10.44 2.34 -13.97
CA PRO A 60 11.03 1.69 -15.13
C PRO A 60 10.90 0.16 -15.05
N GLY A 61 10.48 -0.47 -16.15
CA GLY A 61 10.17 -1.91 -16.18
C GLY A 61 8.69 -2.24 -15.96
N PHE A 62 7.86 -1.25 -15.64
CA PHE A 62 6.43 -1.43 -15.44
C PHE A 62 5.62 -0.53 -16.35
N LYS A 63 4.39 -0.94 -16.64
CA LYS A 63 3.37 -0.14 -17.33
C LYS A 63 2.12 -0.04 -16.45
N CYS A 64 1.36 1.03 -16.63
CA CYS A 64 0.06 1.13 -15.99
C CYS A 64 -0.97 0.36 -16.83
N ASP A 65 -1.51 -0.72 -16.27
CA ASP A 65 -2.57 -1.50 -16.89
C ASP A 65 -3.74 -1.65 -15.92
N ASN A 66 -4.95 -1.35 -16.40
CA ASN A 66 -6.16 -1.30 -15.57
C ASN A 66 -6.01 -0.46 -14.28
N GLY A 67 -5.16 0.58 -14.29
CA GLY A 67 -4.90 1.41 -13.10
C GLY A 67 -3.93 0.82 -12.08
N LYS A 68 -3.21 -0.27 -12.41
CA LYS A 68 -2.16 -0.88 -11.59
C LYS A 68 -0.85 -1.01 -12.34
N CYS A 69 0.26 -0.79 -11.63
CA CYS A 69 1.59 -1.06 -12.17
C CYS A 69 1.81 -2.56 -12.30
N VAL A 70 2.00 -3.01 -13.54
CA VAL A 70 2.31 -4.39 -13.92
C VAL A 70 3.61 -4.44 -14.71
N TYR A 71 4.34 -5.55 -14.64
CA TYR A 71 5.57 -5.72 -15.41
C TYR A 71 5.27 -5.62 -16.91
N LYS A 72 6.16 -4.98 -17.66
CA LYS A 72 5.98 -4.68 -19.08
C LYS A 72 6.64 -5.70 -20.01
#